data_AF-A0A183TI15-F1
#
_entry.id   AF-A0A183TI15-F1
#
_cell.length_a   1.000
_cell.length_b   1.000
_cell.length_c   1.000
_cell.angle_alpha   90.00
_cell.angle_beta   90.00
_cell.angle_gamma   90.00
#
_symmetry.space_group_name_H-M   'P 1'
#
loop_
_entity.id
_entity.type
_entity.pdbx_description
1 polymer ?
#
loop_
_entity_poly.entity_id
_entity_poly.type
_entity_poly.pdbx_seq_one_letter_code
_entity_poly.pdbx_strand_id
1 'polypeptide(L)'
;MPSNPHVWFRRIEAVLSTRRITSERSRYSYVVQSLPFDVVIDVEDLLDPIPADEPYTRLKDAVIHREAKSADRMLLEVFTQVDLGDQTPCQLMQHMRSLLAGRHMDDEIFQEIWIDKLPLPMQ
;
A
#
# COMPACT_ATOMS: atom_id res chain seq x y z
N MET A 1 7.03 5.14 5.29
CA MET A 1 5.90 5.94 5.88
C MET A 1 5.37 5.27 7.16
N PRO A 2 4.48 5.88 8.00
CA PRO A 2 3.72 5.07 8.97
C PRO A 2 2.89 4.04 8.20
N SER A 3 2.64 2.88 8.81
CA SER A 3 2.05 1.67 8.18
C SER A 3 0.69 1.82 7.49
N ASN A 4 0.11 3.03 7.45
CA ASN A 4 -1.14 3.32 6.75
C ASN A 4 -1.09 4.74 6.13
N PRO A 5 -0.97 4.87 4.80
CA PRO A 5 -0.88 6.16 4.12
C PRO A 5 -2.15 7.01 4.31
N HIS A 6 -3.34 6.39 4.40
CA HIS A 6 -4.58 7.14 4.64
C HIS A 6 -4.59 7.84 6.00
N VAL A 7 -4.12 7.17 7.06
CA VAL A 7 -4.02 7.76 8.40
C VAL A 7 -3.00 8.90 8.39
N TRP A 8 -1.88 8.73 7.70
CA TRP A 8 -0.87 9.77 7.54
C TRP A 8 -1.45 11.00 6.83
N PHE A 9 -2.15 10.82 5.70
CA PHE A 9 -2.78 11.93 4.98
C PHE A 9 -3.83 12.66 5.82
N ARG A 10 -4.69 11.95 6.58
CA ARG A 10 -5.65 12.60 7.49
C ARG A 10 -4.95 13.49 8.52
N ARG A 11 -3.82 13.03 9.06
CA ARG A 11 -3.01 13.83 10.00
C ARG A 11 -2.43 15.07 9.33
N ILE A 12 -1.88 14.93 8.12
CA ILE A 12 -1.34 16.06 7.36
C ILE A 12 -2.44 17.06 7.00
N GLU A 13 -3.60 16.59 6.55
CA GLU A 13 -4.76 17.42 6.20
C GLU A 13 -5.27 18.25 7.40
N ALA A 14 -5.24 17.68 8.61
CA ALA A 14 -5.55 18.44 9.82
C ALA A 14 -4.55 19.59 10.07
N VAL A 15 -3.25 19.35 9.84
CA VAL A 15 -2.22 20.40 9.95
C VAL A 15 -2.39 21.47 8.87
N LEU A 16 -2.68 21.08 7.63
CA LEU A 16 -2.95 22.01 6.52
C LEU A 16 -4.16 22.89 6.83
N SER A 17 -5.24 22.29 7.35
CA SER A 17 -6.47 23.00 7.73
C SER A 17 -6.22 24.05 8.81
N THR A 18 -5.52 23.67 9.90
CA THR A 18 -5.17 24.61 10.98
C THR A 18 -4.30 25.78 10.52
N ARG A 19 -3.47 25.57 9.49
CA ARG A 19 -2.62 26.60 8.86
C ARG A 19 -3.30 27.34 7.70
N ARG A 20 -4.59 27.05 7.41
CA ARG A 20 -5.35 27.61 6.28
C ARG A 20 -4.68 27.40 4.92
N ILE A 21 -3.96 26.29 4.76
CA ILE A 21 -3.35 25.90 3.47
C ILE A 21 -4.42 25.16 2.66
N THR A 22 -4.99 25.87 1.69
CA THR A 22 -6.17 25.40 0.93
C THR A 22 -5.90 25.16 -0.55
N SER A 23 -4.89 25.81 -1.15
CA SER A 23 -4.59 25.62 -2.57
C SER A 23 -3.89 24.30 -2.84
N GLU A 24 -4.25 23.64 -3.94
CA GLU A 24 -3.64 22.38 -4.40
C GLU A 24 -2.11 22.48 -4.45
N ARG A 25 -1.58 23.56 -5.03
CA ARG A 25 -0.13 23.77 -5.13
C ARG A 25 0.55 23.86 -3.77
N SER A 26 -0.02 24.60 -2.81
CA SER A 26 0.59 24.74 -1.49
C SER A 26 0.49 23.45 -0.67
N ARG A 27 -0.60 22.70 -0.82
CA ARG A 27 -0.74 21.36 -0.21
C ARG A 27 0.27 20.37 -0.79
N TYR A 28 0.42 20.36 -2.12
CA TYR A 28 1.41 19.55 -2.82
C TYR A 28 2.82 19.84 -2.29
N SER A 29 3.25 21.11 -2.29
CA SER A 29 4.58 21.49 -1.79
C SER A 29 4.79 21.09 -0.34
N TYR A 30 3.77 21.19 0.51
CA TYR A 30 3.86 20.76 1.91
C TYR A 30 4.00 19.24 2.03
N VAL A 31 3.22 18.47 1.27
CA VAL A 31 3.28 17.00 1.26
C VAL A 31 4.64 16.54 0.78
N VAL A 32 5.14 17.03 -0.35
CA VAL A 32 6.46 16.64 -0.90
C VAL A 32 7.57 16.83 0.15
N GLN A 33 7.56 17.94 0.89
CA GLN A 33 8.52 18.18 1.98
C GLN A 33 8.34 17.26 3.20
N SER A 34 7.15 16.71 3.39
CA SER A 34 6.80 15.87 4.53
C SER A 34 6.92 14.37 4.24
N LEU A 35 6.99 13.99 2.96
CA LEU A 35 7.08 12.60 2.54
C LEU A 35 8.46 12.03 2.92
N PRO A 36 8.51 10.79 3.43
CA PRO A 36 9.76 10.03 3.53
C PRO A 36 10.43 9.85 2.16
N PHE A 37 11.76 9.82 2.13
CA PHE A 37 12.53 9.79 0.88
C PHE A 37 12.22 8.58 0.00
N ASP A 38 12.05 7.40 0.60
CA ASP A 38 11.60 6.17 -0.05
C ASP A 38 10.29 6.37 -0.83
N VAL A 39 9.32 7.03 -0.20
CA VAL A 39 8.01 7.30 -0.83
C VAL A 39 8.13 8.36 -1.94
N VAL A 40 9.04 9.32 -1.80
CA VAL A 40 9.31 10.35 -2.83
C VAL A 40 9.87 9.72 -4.09
N ILE A 41 10.81 8.76 -3.96
CA ILE A 41 11.32 7.99 -5.10
C ILE A 41 10.19 7.25 -5.80
N ASP A 42 9.30 6.63 -5.02
CA ASP A 42 8.16 5.89 -5.56
C ASP A 42 7.15 6.77 -6.30
N VAL A 43 7.23 8.11 -6.23
CA VAL A 43 6.35 9.06 -6.95
C VAL A 43 7.12 10.14 -7.71
N GLU A 44 8.37 9.84 -8.11
CA GLU A 44 9.26 10.80 -8.77
C GLU A 44 8.68 11.40 -10.06
N ASP A 45 7.85 10.64 -10.78
CA ASP A 45 7.16 11.05 -12.00
C ASP A 45 6.14 12.17 -11.78
N LEU A 46 5.76 12.44 -10.52
CA LEU A 46 4.87 13.53 -10.13
C LEU A 46 5.63 14.76 -9.59
N LEU A 47 6.96 14.72 -9.58
CA LEU A 47 7.82 15.83 -9.16
C LEU A 47 8.28 16.67 -10.35
N ASP A 48 8.48 16.03 -11.51
CA ASP A 48 8.86 16.72 -12.74
C ASP A 48 8.30 16.00 -14.00
N PRO A 49 7.37 16.62 -14.75
CA PRO A 49 6.74 17.90 -14.46
C PRO A 49 5.70 17.79 -13.35
N ILE A 50 5.60 18.82 -12.50
CA ILE A 50 4.52 18.94 -11.53
C ILE A 50 3.16 18.91 -12.26
N PRO A 51 2.19 18.07 -11.86
CA PRO A 51 0.89 18.02 -12.49
C PRO A 51 0.21 19.40 -12.53
N ALA A 52 -0.29 19.79 -13.70
CA ALA A 52 -0.92 21.09 -13.91
C ALA A 52 -2.27 21.21 -13.19
N ASP A 53 -3.01 20.10 -13.12
CA ASP A 53 -4.32 20.03 -12.51
C ASP A 53 -4.28 19.12 -11.28
N GLU A 54 -4.82 19.64 -10.17
CA GLU A 54 -4.90 18.98 -8.86
C GLU A 54 -3.62 18.23 -8.42
N PRO A 55 -2.45 18.91 -8.35
CA PRO A 55 -1.19 18.27 -8.00
C PRO A 55 -1.20 17.58 -6.64
N TYR A 56 -1.94 18.08 -5.65
CA TYR A 56 -2.01 17.44 -4.34
C TYR A 56 -2.86 16.17 -4.40
N THR A 57 -4.04 16.24 -5.02
CA THR A 57 -4.92 15.07 -5.19
C THR A 57 -4.21 13.94 -5.91
N ARG A 58 -3.57 14.24 -7.04
CA ARG A 58 -2.82 13.23 -7.82
C ARG A 58 -1.67 12.61 -7.03
N LEU A 59 -0.90 13.42 -6.31
CA LEU A 59 0.17 12.92 -5.45
C LEU A 59 -0.37 12.02 -4.34
N LYS A 60 -1.44 12.43 -3.67
CA LYS A 60 -2.07 11.67 -2.59
C LYS A 60 -2.56 10.30 -3.07
N ASP A 61 -3.27 10.27 -4.20
CA ASP A 61 -3.80 9.04 -4.76
C ASP A 61 -2.68 8.11 -5.21
N ALA A 62 -1.63 8.65 -5.84
CA ALA A 62 -0.47 7.86 -6.24
C ALA A 62 0.27 7.24 -5.06
N VAL A 63 0.52 8.02 -3.98
CA VAL A 63 1.16 7.50 -2.77
C VAL A 63 0.32 6.38 -2.16
N ILE A 64 -0.99 6.59 -1.99
CA ILE A 64 -1.89 5.58 -1.43
C ILE A 64 -1.87 4.29 -2.27
N HIS A 65 -1.98 4.44 -3.60
CA HIS A 65 -2.07 3.30 -4.51
C HIS A 65 -0.76 2.52 -4.63
N ARG A 66 0.38 3.21 -4.71
CA ARG A 66 1.70 2.58 -4.85
C ARG A 66 2.14 1.91 -3.55
N GLU A 67 1.83 2.50 -2.40
CA GLU A 67 2.05 1.85 -1.09
C GLU A 67 1.20 0.59 -0.93
N ALA A 68 -0.07 0.62 -1.34
CA ALA A 68 -0.94 -0.57 -1.32
C ALA A 68 -0.36 -1.69 -2.21
N LYS A 69 0.02 -1.37 -3.45
CA LYS A 69 0.66 -2.33 -4.36
C LYS A 69 1.98 -2.88 -3.82
N SER A 70 2.80 -2.06 -3.18
CA SER A 70 4.06 -2.49 -2.59
C SER A 70 3.83 -3.46 -1.43
N ALA A 71 2.83 -3.18 -0.59
CA ALA A 71 2.40 -4.09 0.48
C ALA A 71 1.88 -5.42 -0.08
N ASP A 72 1.03 -5.39 -1.10
CA ASP A 72 0.52 -6.59 -1.76
C ASP A 72 1.65 -7.43 -2.38
N ARG A 73 2.62 -6.78 -3.05
CA ARG A 73 3.79 -7.48 -3.63
C ARG A 73 4.65 -8.13 -2.56
N MET A 74 4.93 -7.43 -1.46
CA MET A 74 5.66 -7.99 -0.33
C MET A 74 4.91 -9.18 0.29
N LEU A 75 3.59 -9.11 0.42
CA LEU A 75 2.78 -10.21 0.92
C LEU A 75 2.78 -11.40 -0.04
N LEU A 76 2.68 -11.15 -1.35
CA LEU A 76 2.81 -12.19 -2.37
C LEU A 76 4.18 -12.88 -2.28
N GLU A 77 5.27 -12.11 -2.18
CA GLU A 77 6.63 -12.67 -1.99
C GLU A 77 6.70 -13.55 -0.73
N VAL A 78 6.15 -13.09 0.39
CA VAL A 78 6.07 -13.88 1.63
C VAL A 78 5.28 -15.18 1.41
N PHE A 79 4.15 -15.13 0.71
CA PHE A 79 3.34 -16.32 0.43
C PHE A 79 3.96 -17.26 -0.59
N THR A 80 4.74 -16.77 -1.55
CA THR A 80 5.48 -17.65 -2.48
C THR A 80 6.52 -18.53 -1.79
N GLN A 81 6.99 -18.12 -0.61
CA GLN A 81 7.92 -18.90 0.21
C GLN A 81 7.23 -19.88 1.15
N VAL A 82 5.89 -19.85 1.24
CA VAL A 82 5.13 -20.80 2.05
C VAL A 82 4.90 -22.06 1.22
N ASP A 83 5.45 -23.18 1.68
CA ASP A 83 5.14 -24.50 1.13
C ASP A 83 4.12 -25.22 2.00
N LEU A 84 3.21 -25.96 1.36
CA LEU A 84 2.23 -26.79 2.07
C LEU A 84 2.93 -27.83 2.95
N GLY A 85 4.00 -28.47 2.47
CA GLY A 85 4.69 -29.55 3.20
C GLY A 85 3.71 -30.62 3.70
N ASP A 86 3.76 -30.91 5.00
CA ASP A 86 2.82 -31.82 5.70
C ASP A 86 1.55 -31.12 6.23
N GLN A 87 1.35 -29.83 5.95
CA GLN A 87 0.20 -29.07 6.45
C GLN A 87 -1.08 -29.43 5.69
N THR A 88 -2.20 -29.44 6.42
CA THR A 88 -3.52 -29.51 5.80
C THR A 88 -3.89 -28.16 5.15
N PRO A 89 -4.79 -28.13 4.15
CA PRO A 89 -5.25 -26.88 3.52
C PRO A 89 -5.76 -25.82 4.52
N CYS A 90 -6.43 -26.27 5.59
CA CYS A 90 -6.93 -25.40 6.66
C CYS A 90 -5.78 -24.78 7.48
N GLN A 91 -4.75 -25.57 7.81
CA GLN A 91 -3.56 -25.08 8.51
C GLN A 91 -2.78 -24.08 7.65
N LEU A 92 -2.62 -24.35 6.36
CA LEU A 92 -2.00 -23.42 5.43
C LEU A 92 -2.76 -22.09 5.38
N MET A 93 -4.09 -22.14 5.24
CA MET A 93 -4.93 -20.94 5.22
C MET A 93 -4.80 -20.12 6.50
N GLN A 94 -4.81 -20.78 7.67
CA GLN A 94 -4.61 -20.12 8.97
C GLN A 94 -3.22 -19.51 9.08
N HIS A 95 -2.19 -20.22 8.60
CA HIS A 95 -0.82 -19.74 8.58
C HIS A 95 -0.68 -18.50 7.69
N MET A 96 -1.17 -18.54 6.46
CA MET A 96 -1.17 -17.38 5.56
C MET A 96 -1.92 -16.19 6.15
N ARG A 97 -3.08 -16.41 6.77
CA ARG A 97 -3.82 -15.34 7.49
C ARG A 97 -3.02 -14.74 8.64
N SER A 98 -2.25 -15.55 9.36
CA SER A 98 -1.40 -15.05 10.45
C SER A 98 -0.25 -14.16 9.94
N LEU A 99 0.29 -14.46 8.75
CA LEU A 99 1.35 -13.66 8.12
C LEU A 99 0.86 -12.28 7.67
N LEU A 100 -0.45 -12.11 7.43
CA LEU A 100 -1.02 -10.80 7.16
C LEU A 100 -0.86 -9.85 8.36
N ALA A 101 -0.72 -10.34 9.59
CA ALA A 101 -0.47 -9.53 10.80
C ALA A 101 -1.42 -8.31 10.94
N GLY A 102 -2.68 -8.43 10.51
CA GLY A 102 -3.67 -7.35 10.52
C GLY A 102 -3.58 -6.36 9.35
N ARG A 103 -2.73 -6.63 8.36
CA ARG A 103 -2.75 -5.94 7.06
C ARG A 103 -3.93 -6.43 6.24
N HIS A 104 -4.55 -5.51 5.52
CA HIS A 104 -5.62 -5.82 4.59
C HIS A 104 -4.98 -6.24 3.25
N MET A 105 -5.34 -7.41 2.77
CA MET A 105 -5.10 -7.87 1.40
C MET A 105 -6.47 -8.11 0.78
N ASP A 106 -6.60 -7.88 -0.52
CA ASP A 106 -7.82 -8.20 -1.24
C ASP A 106 -8.14 -9.72 -1.15
N ASP A 107 -9.39 -10.04 -0.81
CA ASP A 107 -9.80 -11.43 -0.58
C ASP A 107 -9.72 -12.29 -1.85
N GLU A 108 -9.96 -11.70 -3.05
CA GLU A 108 -9.85 -12.42 -4.32
C GLU A 108 -8.39 -12.78 -4.62
N ILE A 109 -7.48 -11.83 -4.41
CA ILE A 109 -6.03 -12.04 -4.56
C ILE A 109 -5.54 -13.09 -3.55
N PHE A 110 -5.97 -13.00 -2.29
CA PHE A 110 -5.59 -13.97 -1.26
C PHE A 110 -6.06 -15.39 -1.64
N GLN A 111 -7.29 -15.52 -2.13
CA GLN A 111 -7.86 -16.81 -2.53
C GLN A 111 -7.11 -17.41 -3.73
N GLU A 112 -6.78 -16.61 -4.74
CA GLU A 112 -6.01 -17.05 -5.91
C GLU A 112 -4.63 -17.59 -5.50
N ILE A 113 -3.91 -16.88 -4.62
CA ILE A 113 -2.61 -17.31 -4.10
C ILE A 113 -2.73 -18.59 -3.27
N TRP A 114 -3.77 -18.70 -2.44
CA TRP A 114 -3.98 -19.90 -1.63
C TRP A 114 -4.26 -21.13 -2.50
N ILE A 115 -5.07 -21.00 -3.55
CA ILE A 115 -5.33 -22.08 -4.52
C ILE A 115 -4.04 -22.47 -5.24
N ASP A 116 -3.22 -21.51 -5.69
CA ASP A 116 -1.92 -21.77 -6.32
C ASP A 116 -0.97 -22.61 -5.44
N LYS A 117 -1.13 -22.54 -4.11
CA LYS A 117 -0.31 -23.27 -3.12
C LYS A 117 -0.85 -24.64 -2.75
N LEU A 118 -2.05 -25.01 -3.20
CA LEU A 118 -2.59 -26.35 -2.98
C LEU A 118 -1.99 -27.35 -3.99
N PRO A 119 -1.94 -28.66 -3.65
CA PRO A 119 -1.49 -29.67 -4.59
C PRO A 119 -2.48 -29.76 -5.76
N LEU A 120 -2.00 -30.00 -6.98
CA LEU A 120 -2.82 -30.19 -8.20
C LEU A 120 -4.12 -31.02 -8.03
N PRO A 121 -4.18 -32.13 -7.26
CA PRO A 121 -5.44 -32.86 -7.05
C PRO A 121 -6.49 -32.13 -6.19
N MET A 122 -6.13 -31.00 -5.56
CA MET A 122 -6.97 -30.18 -4.68
C MET A 122 -7.20 -28.77 -5.23
N GLN A 123 -6.60 -28.43 -6.38
CA GLN A 123 -6.81 -27.18 -7.14
C GLN A 123 -8.04 -27.35 -8.06
#